data_AF-A0A0B8NDP2-F1
#
_entry.id   AF-A0A0B8NDP2-F1
#
_cell.length_a   1.000
_cell.length_b   1.000
_cell.length_c   1.000
_cell.angle_alpha   90.00
_cell.angle_beta   90.00
_cell.angle_gamma   90.00
#
_symmetry.space_group_name_H-M   'P 1'
#
loop_
_entity.id
_entity.type
_entity.pdbx_description
1 polymer ?
#
loop_
_entity_poly.entity_id
_entity_poly.type
_entity_poly.pdbx_seq_one_letter_code
_entity_poly.pdbx_strand_id
1 'polypeptide(L)'
;MSDLVTRAQITLLSRTLHVPEERLAHLEKLGAANLHELQERLAKVMFAEHNAIFSRLSLLVPIIPLSISLPLVQKMVPPVMAGRAAGAIGVDHPKKAAEAVGMLEPGYAAAAAPYMDPHSVGQLADIAPPKPVMKIINELLRRGDYITAGPFLAYATPELVRAVEEDVHDDEGLIRSASYSYSGENISIIIRHLLAGTGRRIPRLVRTIVDGSKELRLAALSVFARCDADVIVAIGDILFDTGSPDEIADLVGAFIADDAVPETLRFVGQLSPSALDLLAANPITAEATTVEAITNAVDGSADAAQWRGLLELAERTEAGVARRIGGAISHFDTVTLTQLLGLASTAHLWPPLLKVLATAEPDAQSRIGESWSALPVLERGEIEQHIGDLGLNEALTALTATLQLTQ
;
A
#
# COMPACT_ATOMS: atom_id res chain seq x y z
N MET A 1 14.73 -8.59 -1.64
CA MET A 1 14.33 -7.84 -0.44
C MET A 1 12.80 -7.85 -0.36
N SER A 2 12.21 -7.57 0.80
CA SER A 2 10.75 -7.63 0.97
C SER A 2 10.07 -6.32 0.59
N ASP A 3 8.86 -6.43 0.04
CA ASP A 3 8.01 -5.27 -0.31
C ASP A 3 7.65 -4.44 0.93
N LEU A 4 7.26 -3.18 0.70
CA LEU A 4 6.99 -2.20 1.76
C LEU A 4 5.90 -2.67 2.75
N VAL A 5 4.91 -3.44 2.28
CA VAL A 5 3.82 -3.94 3.12
C VAL A 5 4.31 -5.08 4.02
N THR A 6 5.09 -5.99 3.45
CA THR A 6 5.74 -7.08 4.19
C THR A 6 6.59 -6.55 5.34
N ARG A 7 7.41 -5.52 5.11
CA ARG A 7 8.21 -4.89 6.18
C ARG A 7 7.32 -4.31 7.29
N ALA A 8 6.24 -3.62 6.93
CA ALA A 8 5.30 -3.09 7.91
C ALA A 8 4.65 -4.19 8.77
N GLN A 9 4.32 -5.35 8.17
CA GLN A 9 3.80 -6.50 8.92
C GLN A 9 4.86 -7.13 9.84
N ILE A 10 6.13 -7.16 9.44
CA ILE A 10 7.23 -7.58 10.33
C ILE A 10 7.37 -6.65 11.53
N THR A 11 7.31 -5.32 11.32
CA THR A 11 7.34 -4.34 12.41
C THR A 11 6.16 -4.51 13.38
N LEU A 12 4.94 -4.73 12.86
CA LEU A 12 3.77 -5.02 13.69
C LEU A 12 3.94 -6.31 14.49
N LEU A 13 4.42 -7.37 13.85
CA LEU A 13 4.63 -8.66 14.50
C LEU A 13 5.72 -8.60 15.58
N SER A 14 6.81 -7.87 15.31
CA SER A 14 7.88 -7.54 16.26
C SER A 14 7.33 -6.90 17.53
N ARG A 15 6.45 -5.89 17.37
CA ARG A 15 5.78 -5.25 18.50
C ARG A 15 4.82 -6.17 19.24
N THR A 16 3.99 -6.91 18.52
CA THR A 16 3.05 -7.86 19.13
C THR A 16 3.80 -8.88 19.98
N LEU A 17 4.85 -9.49 19.44
CA LEU A 17 5.63 -10.54 20.11
C LEU A 17 6.70 -10.01 21.08
N HIS A 18 6.93 -8.70 21.11
CA HIS A 18 8.00 -8.05 21.89
C HIS A 18 9.39 -8.65 21.58
N VAL A 19 9.67 -8.89 20.30
CA VAL A 19 10.97 -9.41 19.82
C VAL A 19 11.56 -8.49 18.76
N PRO A 20 12.89 -8.34 18.68
CA PRO A 20 13.51 -7.52 17.63
C PRO A 20 13.18 -8.00 16.20
N GLU A 21 13.09 -7.08 15.25
CA GLU A 21 12.73 -7.37 13.84
C GLU A 21 13.73 -8.34 13.18
N GLU A 22 15.01 -8.28 13.57
CA GLU A 22 16.06 -9.14 13.02
C GLU A 22 15.80 -10.63 13.32
N ARG A 23 15.08 -10.92 14.41
CA ARG A 23 14.66 -12.29 14.74
C ARG A 23 13.53 -12.77 13.84
N LEU A 24 12.80 -11.86 13.20
CA LEU A 24 11.65 -12.13 12.33
C LEU A 24 11.98 -12.00 10.84
N ALA A 25 13.15 -11.49 10.47
CA ALA A 25 13.55 -11.29 9.07
C ALA A 25 13.37 -12.53 8.18
N HIS A 26 13.58 -13.73 8.72
CA HIS A 26 13.37 -14.99 7.99
C HIS A 26 11.91 -15.28 7.60
N LEU A 27 10.94 -14.55 8.17
CA LEU A 27 9.52 -14.65 7.86
C LEU A 27 9.12 -13.76 6.68
N GLU A 28 9.98 -12.86 6.21
CA GLU A 28 9.71 -12.02 5.03
C GLU A 28 9.31 -12.83 3.79
N LYS A 29 9.86 -14.04 3.64
CA LYS A 29 9.53 -14.98 2.56
C LYS A 29 8.06 -15.43 2.53
N LEU A 30 7.30 -15.21 3.61
CA LEU A 30 5.86 -15.51 3.65
C LEU A 30 5.05 -14.46 2.88
N GLY A 31 5.59 -13.25 2.70
CA GLY A 31 4.89 -12.12 2.09
C GLY A 31 3.82 -11.51 3.00
N ALA A 32 3.34 -10.33 2.61
CA ALA A 32 2.47 -9.49 3.42
C ALA A 32 1.17 -10.18 3.85
N ALA A 33 0.52 -10.92 2.96
CA ALA A 33 -0.78 -11.56 3.24
C ALA A 33 -0.67 -12.65 4.32
N ASN A 34 0.29 -13.56 4.19
CA ASN A 34 0.49 -14.63 5.16
C ASN A 34 1.02 -14.08 6.50
N LEU A 35 1.85 -13.02 6.47
CA LEU A 35 2.30 -12.36 7.69
C LEU A 35 1.16 -11.65 8.42
N HIS A 36 0.28 -10.99 7.68
CA HIS A 36 -0.91 -10.36 8.25
C HIS A 36 -1.81 -11.40 8.91
N GLU A 37 -2.12 -12.49 8.21
CA GLU A 37 -2.92 -13.58 8.77
C GLU A 37 -2.26 -14.21 10.02
N LEU A 38 -0.94 -14.39 10.00
CA LEU A 38 -0.18 -14.86 11.15
C LEU A 38 -0.30 -13.89 12.32
N GLN A 39 -0.13 -12.58 12.06
CA GLN A 39 -0.23 -11.53 13.06
C GLN A 39 -1.62 -11.52 13.70
N GLU A 40 -2.70 -11.60 12.91
CA GLU A 40 -4.07 -11.61 13.41
C GLU A 40 -4.33 -12.84 14.29
N ARG A 41 -3.90 -14.03 13.84
CA ARG A 41 -4.06 -15.28 14.60
C ARG A 41 -3.29 -15.24 15.92
N LEU A 42 -2.06 -14.73 15.93
CA LEU A 42 -1.26 -14.59 17.15
C LEU A 42 -1.85 -13.57 18.12
N ALA A 43 -2.25 -12.40 17.61
CA ALA A 43 -2.92 -11.37 18.39
C ALA A 43 -4.17 -11.94 19.06
N LYS A 44 -5.02 -12.63 18.29
CA LYS A 44 -6.24 -13.27 18.81
C LYS A 44 -5.96 -14.24 19.97
N VAL A 45 -4.93 -15.08 19.84
CA VAL A 45 -4.56 -16.03 20.91
C VAL A 45 -4.03 -15.30 22.14
N MET A 46 -3.12 -14.34 21.97
CA MET A 46 -2.51 -13.61 23.09
C MET A 46 -3.52 -12.73 23.85
N PHE A 47 -4.48 -12.13 23.14
CA PHE A 47 -5.54 -11.37 23.80
C PHE A 47 -6.58 -12.29 24.45
N ALA A 48 -6.84 -13.48 23.89
CA ALA A 48 -7.74 -14.46 24.50
C ALA A 48 -7.20 -15.05 25.82
N GLU A 49 -5.87 -15.16 25.98
CA GLU A 49 -5.22 -15.79 27.15
C GLU A 49 -5.66 -15.18 28.49
N HIS A 50 -6.04 -13.91 28.53
CA HIS A 50 -6.46 -13.22 29.76
C HIS A 50 -7.95 -12.92 29.85
N ASN A 51 -8.76 -13.30 28.85
CA ASN A 51 -10.19 -13.01 28.83
C ASN A 51 -10.94 -13.61 30.02
N ALA A 52 -10.54 -14.78 30.52
CA ALA A 52 -11.18 -15.39 31.68
C ALA A 52 -11.03 -14.56 32.98
N ILE A 53 -9.91 -13.86 33.14
CA ILE A 53 -9.68 -12.98 34.30
C ILE A 53 -10.48 -11.69 34.14
N PHE A 54 -10.43 -11.07 32.96
CA PHE A 54 -11.13 -9.82 32.70
C PHE A 54 -12.65 -9.96 32.62
N SER A 55 -13.17 -11.11 32.19
CA SER A 55 -14.61 -11.41 32.22
C SER A 55 -15.16 -11.47 33.66
N ARG A 56 -14.35 -11.84 34.66
CA ARG A 56 -14.77 -11.74 36.07
C ARG A 56 -14.82 -10.29 36.55
N LEU A 57 -13.91 -9.45 36.05
CA LEU A 57 -13.91 -8.02 36.35
C LEU A 57 -15.07 -7.29 35.64
N SER A 58 -15.47 -7.72 34.44
CA SER A 58 -16.60 -7.14 33.71
C SER A 58 -17.90 -7.27 34.51
N LEU A 59 -18.11 -8.36 35.27
CA LEU A 59 -19.28 -8.52 36.15
C LEU A 59 -19.45 -7.38 37.18
N LEU A 60 -18.39 -6.68 37.56
CA LEU A 60 -18.43 -5.55 38.50
C LEU A 60 -18.72 -4.20 37.81
N VAL A 61 -18.53 -4.13 36.49
CA VAL A 61 -18.68 -2.90 35.71
C VAL A 61 -20.10 -2.33 35.78
N PRO A 62 -21.21 -3.12 35.74
CA PRO A 62 -22.57 -2.58 35.90
C PRO A 62 -22.79 -1.92 37.27
N ILE A 63 -22.12 -2.43 38.32
CA ILE A 63 -22.41 -2.13 39.72
C ILE A 63 -21.71 -0.83 40.17
N ILE A 64 -20.47 -0.60 39.73
CA ILE A 64 -19.66 0.54 40.20
C ILE A 64 -19.75 1.71 39.21
N PRO A 65 -20.11 2.93 39.64
CA PRO A 65 -20.13 4.11 38.77
C PRO A 65 -18.75 4.49 38.22
N LEU A 66 -18.69 4.84 36.93
CA LEU A 66 -17.43 5.21 36.24
C LEU A 66 -16.77 6.45 36.84
N SER A 67 -17.56 7.41 37.34
CA SER A 67 -17.07 8.62 38.01
C SER A 67 -16.26 8.35 39.28
N ILE A 68 -16.45 7.18 39.90
CA ILE A 68 -15.69 6.75 41.08
C ILE A 68 -14.54 5.84 40.66
N SER A 69 -14.81 4.87 39.78
CA SER A 69 -13.84 3.84 39.44
C SER A 69 -12.71 4.33 38.53
N LEU A 70 -12.99 5.15 37.50
CA LEU A 70 -11.97 5.53 36.52
C LEU A 70 -10.83 6.39 37.08
N PRO A 71 -11.06 7.40 37.96
CA PRO A 71 -9.95 8.12 38.58
C PRO A 71 -9.04 7.19 39.40
N LEU A 72 -9.61 6.19 40.06
CA LEU A 72 -8.84 5.21 40.84
C LEU A 72 -8.05 4.26 39.93
N VAL A 73 -8.70 3.74 38.88
CA VAL A 73 -8.08 2.84 37.90
C VAL A 73 -6.88 3.51 37.24
N GLN A 74 -7.03 4.73 36.73
CA GLN A 74 -5.95 5.45 36.04
C GLN A 74 -4.76 5.75 36.96
N LYS A 75 -4.96 5.81 38.28
CA LYS A 75 -3.91 6.04 39.28
C LYS A 75 -3.23 4.77 39.75
N MET A 76 -3.96 3.64 39.83
CA MET A 76 -3.50 2.42 40.47
C MET A 76 -3.21 1.27 39.50
N VAL A 77 -3.82 1.26 38.33
CA VAL A 77 -3.68 0.18 37.34
C VAL A 77 -2.67 0.60 36.27
N PRO A 78 -1.63 -0.22 35.99
CA PRO A 78 -0.71 0.06 34.90
C PRO A 78 -1.42 0.08 33.53
N PRO A 79 -1.03 0.95 32.58
CA PRO A 79 -1.66 1.03 31.25
C PRO A 79 -1.71 -0.31 30.50
N VAL A 80 -0.68 -1.15 30.65
CA VAL A 80 -0.63 -2.51 30.09
C VAL A 80 -1.84 -3.35 30.50
N MET A 81 -2.19 -3.32 31.79
CA MET A 81 -3.32 -4.09 32.32
C MET A 81 -4.65 -3.49 31.87
N ALA A 82 -4.75 -2.16 31.83
CA ALA A 82 -5.95 -1.48 31.38
C ALA A 82 -6.23 -1.70 29.89
N GLY A 83 -5.21 -1.68 29.03
CA GLY A 83 -5.36 -1.98 27.61
C GLY A 83 -5.90 -3.39 27.37
N ARG A 84 -5.33 -4.39 28.04
CA ARG A 84 -5.82 -5.77 27.96
C ARG A 84 -7.25 -5.93 28.50
N ALA A 85 -7.60 -5.21 29.57
CA ALA A 85 -8.95 -5.23 30.12
C ALA A 85 -9.99 -4.52 29.22
N ALA A 86 -9.58 -3.48 28.50
CA ALA A 86 -10.47 -2.64 27.70
C ALA A 86 -11.19 -3.43 26.61
N GLY A 87 -10.52 -4.40 25.97
CA GLY A 87 -11.14 -5.27 24.97
C GLY A 87 -12.28 -6.11 25.54
N ALA A 88 -12.03 -6.83 26.64
CA ALA A 88 -13.04 -7.67 27.29
C ALA A 88 -14.22 -6.86 27.84
N ILE A 89 -13.96 -5.70 28.48
CA ILE A 89 -15.02 -4.83 29.00
C ILE A 89 -15.80 -4.18 27.86
N GLY A 90 -15.13 -3.81 26.76
CA GLY A 90 -15.74 -3.23 25.57
C GLY A 90 -16.77 -4.15 24.93
N VAL A 91 -16.47 -5.45 24.85
CA VAL A 91 -17.37 -6.47 24.30
C VAL A 91 -18.59 -6.69 25.21
N ASP A 92 -18.39 -6.82 26.52
CA ASP A 92 -19.49 -7.12 27.46
C ASP A 92 -20.38 -5.89 27.75
N HIS A 93 -19.79 -4.68 27.75
CA HIS A 93 -20.44 -3.43 28.19
C HIS A 93 -20.12 -2.23 27.28
N PRO A 94 -20.51 -2.28 25.99
CA PRO A 94 -20.07 -1.31 24.99
C PRO A 94 -20.41 0.15 25.33
N LYS A 95 -21.60 0.40 25.86
CA LYS A 95 -22.03 1.76 26.27
C LYS A 95 -21.17 2.33 27.40
N LYS A 96 -20.83 1.53 28.40
CA LYS A 96 -19.96 1.96 29.51
C LYS A 96 -18.52 2.12 29.05
N ALA A 97 -18.04 1.29 28.13
CA ALA A 97 -16.73 1.46 27.53
C ALA A 97 -16.63 2.77 26.74
N ALA A 98 -17.65 3.10 25.92
CA ALA A 98 -17.71 4.36 25.20
C ALA A 98 -17.77 5.59 26.14
N GLU A 99 -18.55 5.52 27.22
CA GLU A 99 -18.59 6.55 28.26
C GLU A 99 -17.21 6.71 28.94
N ALA A 100 -16.55 5.59 29.24
CA ALA A 100 -15.24 5.59 29.87
C ALA A 100 -14.18 6.30 29.02
N VAL A 101 -14.21 6.14 27.70
CA VAL A 101 -13.31 6.86 26.77
C VAL A 101 -13.39 8.38 26.99
N GLY A 102 -14.58 8.91 27.29
CA GLY A 102 -14.79 10.34 27.59
C GLY A 102 -14.17 10.83 28.90
N MET A 103 -13.75 9.92 29.77
CA MET A 103 -13.25 10.21 31.13
C MET A 103 -11.77 9.82 31.31
N LEU A 104 -11.16 9.17 30.30
CA LEU A 104 -9.75 8.81 30.34
C LEU A 104 -8.86 10.01 30.02
N GLU A 105 -7.77 10.13 30.78
CA GLU A 105 -6.68 11.04 30.44
C GLU A 105 -6.02 10.57 29.13
N PRO A 106 -5.87 11.44 28.12
CA PRO A 106 -5.33 11.04 26.81
C PRO A 106 -3.97 10.36 26.92
N GLY A 107 -3.13 10.83 27.84
CA GLY A 107 -1.81 10.26 28.06
C GLY A 107 -1.82 8.83 28.61
N TYR A 108 -2.82 8.50 29.44
CA TYR A 108 -3.01 7.16 29.98
C TYR A 108 -3.61 6.23 28.93
N ALA A 109 -4.64 6.70 28.21
CA ALA A 109 -5.26 5.94 27.12
C ALA A 109 -4.26 5.62 25.99
N ALA A 110 -3.44 6.60 25.59
CA ALA A 110 -2.38 6.39 24.60
C ALA A 110 -1.32 5.38 25.08
N ALA A 111 -1.01 5.33 26.38
CA ALA A 111 -0.10 4.33 26.94
C ALA A 111 -0.73 2.92 27.02
N ALA A 112 -2.05 2.83 27.06
CA ALA A 112 -2.80 1.57 27.09
C ALA A 112 -3.04 0.99 25.68
N ALA A 113 -3.17 1.86 24.66
CA ALA A 113 -3.52 1.52 23.29
C ALA A 113 -2.68 0.39 22.65
N PRO A 114 -1.34 0.31 22.83
CA PRO A 114 -0.54 -0.79 22.25
C PRO A 114 -0.90 -2.18 22.78
N TYR A 115 -1.59 -2.25 23.92
CA TYR A 115 -1.98 -3.49 24.59
C TYR A 115 -3.47 -3.81 24.42
N MET A 116 -4.16 -3.06 23.57
CA MET A 116 -5.56 -3.28 23.23
C MET A 116 -5.66 -4.14 21.98
N ASP A 117 -6.67 -5.02 21.94
CA ASP A 117 -7.07 -5.70 20.71
C ASP A 117 -7.86 -4.72 19.82
N PRO A 118 -7.34 -4.31 18.64
CA PRO A 118 -8.03 -3.39 17.75
C PRO A 118 -9.40 -3.92 17.32
N HIS A 119 -9.57 -5.24 17.21
CA HIS A 119 -10.84 -5.84 16.82
C HIS A 119 -11.92 -5.66 17.89
N SER A 120 -11.62 -6.02 19.14
CA SER A 120 -12.55 -5.84 20.26
C SER A 120 -12.95 -4.38 20.46
N VAL A 121 -12.01 -3.45 20.30
CA VAL A 121 -12.24 -2.00 20.47
C VAL A 121 -12.97 -1.42 19.26
N GLY A 122 -12.70 -1.92 18.07
CA GLY A 122 -13.37 -1.52 16.82
C GLY A 122 -14.88 -1.68 16.87
N GLN A 123 -15.40 -2.62 17.67
CA GLN A 123 -16.84 -2.78 17.91
C GLN A 123 -17.48 -1.56 18.60
N LEU A 124 -16.68 -0.70 19.22
CA LEU A 124 -17.14 0.54 19.86
C LEU A 124 -17.16 1.73 18.89
N ALA A 125 -16.62 1.60 17.68
CA ALA A 125 -16.34 2.74 16.81
C ALA A 125 -17.59 3.58 16.46
N ASP A 126 -18.75 2.95 16.32
CA ASP A 126 -20.03 3.62 16.02
C ASP A 126 -20.62 4.40 17.20
N ILE A 127 -20.19 4.10 18.42
CA ILE A 127 -20.71 4.73 19.65
C ILE A 127 -19.63 5.51 20.41
N ALA A 128 -18.38 5.46 19.95
CA ALA A 128 -17.26 6.13 20.58
C ALA A 128 -17.38 7.64 20.38
N PRO A 129 -17.24 8.46 21.45
CA PRO A 129 -17.37 9.91 21.33
C PRO A 129 -16.17 10.48 20.54
N PRO A 130 -16.37 11.18 19.41
CA PRO A 130 -15.27 11.59 18.53
C PRO A 130 -14.22 12.46 19.22
N LYS A 131 -14.64 13.49 19.97
CA LYS A 131 -13.72 14.44 20.62
C LYS A 131 -12.71 13.76 21.56
N PRO A 132 -13.13 12.91 22.53
CA PRO A 132 -12.20 12.09 23.31
C PRO A 132 -11.27 11.21 22.47
N VAL A 133 -11.79 10.55 21.43
CA VAL A 133 -10.97 9.71 20.53
C VAL A 133 -9.90 10.55 19.85
N MET A 134 -10.24 11.75 19.36
CA MET A 134 -9.26 12.66 18.72
C MET A 134 -8.16 13.12 19.69
N LYS A 135 -8.48 13.33 20.98
CA LYS A 135 -7.46 13.64 21.99
C LYS A 135 -6.46 12.50 22.17
N ILE A 136 -6.93 11.25 22.13
CA ILE A 136 -6.08 10.05 22.25
C ILE A 136 -5.22 9.89 21.00
N ILE A 137 -5.80 10.03 19.81
CA ILE A 137 -5.07 9.99 18.54
C ILE A 137 -3.98 11.05 18.50
N ASN A 138 -4.31 12.31 18.80
CA ASN A 138 -3.31 13.39 18.83
C ASN A 138 -2.19 13.12 19.84
N GLU A 139 -2.49 12.50 20.98
CA GLU A 139 -1.45 12.11 21.94
C GLU A 139 -0.56 10.95 21.44
N LEU A 140 -1.10 9.97 20.71
CA LEU A 140 -0.31 8.93 20.04
C LEU A 140 0.61 9.53 18.98
N LEU A 141 0.08 10.39 18.12
CA LEU A 141 0.83 11.05 17.04
C LEU A 141 1.92 11.97 17.62
N ARG A 142 1.62 12.75 18.66
CA ARG A 142 2.60 13.58 19.38
C ARG A 142 3.76 12.75 19.96
N ARG A 143 3.55 11.47 20.29
CA ARG A 143 4.59 10.54 20.78
C ARG A 143 5.37 9.86 19.67
N GLY A 144 4.98 10.06 18.40
CA GLY A 144 5.50 9.31 17.26
C GLY A 144 5.06 7.84 17.25
N ASP A 145 4.00 7.49 17.98
CA ASP A 145 3.54 6.10 18.08
C ASP A 145 2.60 5.70 16.93
N TYR A 146 3.12 5.80 15.70
CA TYR A 146 2.34 5.63 14.49
C TYR A 146 1.88 4.19 14.26
N ILE A 147 2.69 3.23 14.67
CA ILE A 147 2.44 1.79 14.49
C ILE A 147 1.23 1.35 15.33
N THR A 148 1.03 1.91 16.52
CA THR A 148 -0.15 1.60 17.35
C THR A 148 -1.44 2.10 16.71
N ALA A 149 -1.42 3.28 16.07
CA ALA A 149 -2.61 3.83 15.44
C ALA A 149 -3.02 3.09 14.15
N GLY A 150 -2.06 2.52 13.41
CA GLY A 150 -2.28 1.82 12.14
C GLY A 150 -3.45 0.82 12.14
N PRO A 151 -3.42 -0.21 13.00
CA PRO A 151 -4.47 -1.23 13.05
C PRO A 151 -5.88 -0.71 13.35
N PHE A 152 -6.02 0.45 14.02
CA PHE A 152 -7.33 1.03 14.32
C PHE A 152 -7.99 1.70 13.11
N LEU A 153 -7.23 2.04 12.06
CA LEU A 153 -7.82 2.62 10.83
C LEU A 153 -8.82 1.69 10.16
N ALA A 154 -8.72 0.37 10.38
CA ALA A 154 -9.69 -0.60 9.87
C ALA A 154 -11.11 -0.42 10.44
N TYR A 155 -11.26 0.36 11.50
CA TYR A 155 -12.52 0.63 12.19
C TYR A 155 -12.91 2.11 12.15
N ALA A 156 -12.32 2.89 11.24
CA ALA A 156 -12.61 4.31 11.10
C ALA A 156 -14.01 4.52 10.49
N THR A 157 -14.95 4.99 11.30
CA THR A 157 -16.29 5.37 10.84
C THR A 157 -16.24 6.72 10.10
N PRO A 158 -17.22 7.04 9.22
CA PRO A 158 -17.27 8.34 8.56
C PRO A 158 -17.28 9.54 9.54
N GLU A 159 -17.85 9.37 10.74
CA GLU A 159 -17.80 10.39 11.78
C GLU A 159 -16.40 10.58 12.35
N LEU A 160 -15.67 9.49 12.62
CA LEU A 160 -14.29 9.56 13.07
C LEU A 160 -13.36 10.13 11.97
N VAL A 161 -13.59 9.80 10.70
CA VAL A 161 -12.81 10.37 9.58
C VAL A 161 -13.02 11.89 9.48
N ARG A 162 -14.26 12.37 9.61
CA ARG A 162 -14.52 13.83 9.69
C ARG A 162 -13.80 14.48 10.87
N ALA A 163 -13.87 13.85 12.05
CA ALA A 163 -13.20 14.37 13.24
C ALA A 163 -11.67 14.42 13.05
N VAL A 164 -11.07 13.45 12.35
CA VAL A 164 -9.64 13.48 11.98
C VAL A 164 -9.33 14.65 11.04
N GLU A 165 -10.20 14.91 10.05
CA GLU A 165 -10.04 16.04 9.13
C GLU A 165 -10.00 17.39 9.88
N GLU A 166 -10.85 17.55 10.90
CA GLU A 166 -11.01 18.77 11.69
C GLU A 166 -9.96 18.93 12.80
N ASP A 167 -9.72 17.88 13.60
CA ASP A 167 -9.02 17.97 14.89
C ASP A 167 -7.58 17.40 14.89
N VAL A 168 -7.16 16.68 13.85
CA VAL A 168 -5.79 16.12 13.77
C VAL A 168 -4.90 17.01 12.91
N HIS A 169 -3.78 17.45 13.47
CA HIS A 169 -2.85 18.39 12.81
C HIS A 169 -1.56 17.74 12.31
N ASP A 170 -1.25 16.51 12.75
CA ASP A 170 -0.03 15.78 12.34
C ASP A 170 -0.28 14.97 11.06
N ASP A 171 -0.11 15.63 9.92
CA ASP A 171 -0.24 15.04 8.58
C ASP A 171 0.78 13.93 8.33
N GLU A 172 2.03 14.12 8.76
CA GLU A 172 3.08 13.09 8.68
C GLU A 172 2.69 11.85 9.48
N GLY A 173 2.20 12.06 10.71
CA GLY A 173 1.75 10.98 11.57
C GLY A 173 0.60 10.18 10.98
N LEU A 174 -0.37 10.83 10.31
CA LEU A 174 -1.45 10.13 9.61
C LEU A 174 -0.94 9.22 8.49
N ILE A 175 0.00 9.71 7.67
CA ILE A 175 0.59 8.93 6.57
C ILE A 175 1.37 7.72 7.13
N ARG A 176 2.21 7.96 8.15
CA ARG A 176 2.99 6.89 8.79
C ARG A 176 2.07 5.85 9.43
N SER A 177 1.02 6.28 10.12
CA SER A 177 0.04 5.36 10.70
C SER A 177 -0.69 4.54 9.63
N ALA A 178 -1.12 5.18 8.54
CA ALA A 178 -1.76 4.47 7.43
C ALA A 178 -0.85 3.39 6.81
N SER A 179 0.48 3.59 6.80
CA SER A 179 1.41 2.59 6.25
C SER A 179 1.42 1.26 7.03
N TYR A 180 1.06 1.29 8.32
CA TYR A 180 0.90 0.12 9.18
C TYR A 180 -0.53 -0.47 9.15
N SER A 181 -1.48 0.13 8.44
CA SER A 181 -2.77 -0.50 8.18
C SER A 181 -2.64 -1.47 7.01
N TYR A 182 -3.05 -2.72 7.20
CA TYR A 182 -2.99 -3.74 6.15
C TYR A 182 -4.05 -3.53 5.05
N SER A 183 -5.28 -3.14 5.44
CA SER A 183 -6.41 -3.07 4.50
C SER A 183 -6.33 -1.86 3.58
N GLY A 184 -5.97 -2.09 2.31
CA GLY A 184 -6.02 -1.09 1.24
C GLY A 184 -7.44 -0.61 0.94
N GLU A 185 -8.45 -1.47 1.09
CA GLU A 185 -9.87 -1.12 0.92
C GLU A 185 -10.31 -0.07 1.95
N ASN A 186 -10.01 -0.29 3.23
CA ASN A 186 -10.35 0.66 4.30
C ASN A 186 -9.62 1.99 4.13
N ILE A 187 -8.33 1.94 3.77
CA ILE A 187 -7.56 3.14 3.42
C ILE A 187 -8.23 3.89 2.26
N SER A 188 -8.68 3.18 1.23
CA SER A 188 -9.35 3.79 0.07
C SER A 188 -10.67 4.46 0.46
N ILE A 189 -11.47 3.85 1.35
CA ILE A 189 -12.68 4.46 1.90
C ILE A 189 -12.35 5.78 2.64
N ILE A 190 -11.32 5.77 3.49
CA ILE A 190 -10.89 6.96 4.24
C ILE A 190 -10.43 8.05 3.28
N ILE A 191 -9.60 7.71 2.29
CA ILE A 191 -9.08 8.69 1.33
C ILE A 191 -10.21 9.26 0.47
N ARG A 192 -11.18 8.45 0.00
CA ARG A 192 -12.36 8.97 -0.71
C ARG A 192 -13.12 9.98 0.12
N HIS A 193 -13.30 9.71 1.41
CA HIS A 193 -13.95 10.65 2.31
C HIS A 193 -13.13 11.95 2.41
N LEU A 194 -11.81 11.89 2.51
CA LEU A 194 -10.94 13.08 2.56
C LEU A 194 -10.87 13.84 1.22
N LEU A 195 -11.00 13.15 0.08
CA LEU A 195 -11.10 13.75 -1.25
C LEU A 195 -12.42 14.50 -1.43
N ALA A 196 -13.53 13.93 -0.95
CA ALA A 196 -14.85 14.56 -0.97
C ALA A 196 -15.02 15.64 0.10
N GLY A 197 -14.13 15.68 1.10
CA GLY A 197 -14.11 16.66 2.18
C GLY A 197 -13.83 18.08 1.70
N THR A 198 -14.32 19.06 2.47
CA THR A 198 -14.14 20.48 2.13
C THR A 198 -12.78 21.04 2.57
N GLY A 199 -12.05 20.33 3.44
CA GLY A 199 -10.81 20.80 4.06
C GLY A 199 -9.57 20.74 3.17
N ARG A 200 -9.69 20.27 1.91
CA ARG A 200 -8.56 20.08 0.98
C ARG A 200 -7.39 19.32 1.64
N ARG A 201 -7.70 18.30 2.44
CA ARG A 201 -6.71 17.56 3.22
C ARG A 201 -5.71 16.82 2.32
N ILE A 202 -6.18 16.18 1.24
CA ILE A 202 -5.32 15.39 0.35
C ILE A 202 -4.22 16.24 -0.32
N PRO A 203 -4.49 17.40 -0.94
CA PRO A 203 -3.42 18.26 -1.44
C PRO A 203 -2.36 18.64 -0.38
N ARG A 204 -2.78 18.87 0.87
CA ARG A 204 -1.86 19.18 1.97
C ARG A 204 -1.00 17.97 2.36
N LEU A 205 -1.59 16.77 2.39
CA LEU A 205 -0.85 15.52 2.60
C LEU A 205 0.16 15.27 1.47
N VAL A 206 -0.23 15.48 0.21
CA VAL A 206 0.67 15.37 -0.95
C VAL A 206 1.87 16.32 -0.79
N ARG A 207 1.63 17.58 -0.43
CA ARG A 207 2.73 18.53 -0.17
C ARG A 207 3.64 18.07 0.98
N THR A 208 3.06 17.56 2.05
CA THR A 208 3.78 17.01 3.22
C THR A 208 4.66 15.83 2.82
N ILE A 209 4.24 15.02 1.86
CA ILE A 209 5.01 13.89 1.31
C ILE A 209 6.18 14.39 0.48
N VAL A 210 5.93 15.34 -0.43
CA VAL A 210 6.98 15.92 -1.31
C VAL A 210 8.07 16.58 -0.48
N ASP A 211 7.70 17.40 0.52
CA ASP A 211 8.63 18.05 1.46
C ASP A 211 9.23 17.09 2.50
N GLY A 212 8.70 15.87 2.57
CA GLY A 212 8.94 14.92 3.63
C GLY A 212 10.31 14.24 3.57
N SER A 213 10.64 13.57 4.67
CA SER A 213 11.77 12.63 4.73
C SER A 213 11.59 11.46 3.77
N LYS A 214 12.70 10.78 3.43
CA LYS A 214 12.69 9.55 2.62
C LYS A 214 11.74 8.50 3.19
N GLU A 215 11.75 8.31 4.52
CA GLU A 215 10.91 7.35 5.22
C GLU A 215 9.43 7.71 5.09
N LEU A 216 9.10 9.00 5.11
CA LEU A 216 7.72 9.46 4.92
C LEU A 216 7.24 9.20 3.48
N ARG A 217 8.10 9.48 2.49
CA ARG A 217 7.80 9.21 1.08
C ARG A 217 7.54 7.72 0.83
N LEU A 218 8.35 6.84 1.41
CA LEU A 218 8.16 5.39 1.32
C LEU A 218 6.89 4.93 2.05
N ALA A 219 6.60 5.50 3.22
CA ALA A 219 5.34 5.24 3.91
C ALA A 219 4.12 5.63 3.06
N ALA A 220 4.18 6.78 2.38
CA ALA A 220 3.13 7.23 1.47
C ALA A 220 2.98 6.32 0.25
N LEU A 221 4.08 5.94 -0.42
CA LEU A 221 4.04 5.01 -1.55
C LEU A 221 3.44 3.66 -1.14
N SER A 222 3.83 3.16 0.03
CA SER A 222 3.30 1.93 0.63
C SER A 222 1.77 1.99 0.78
N VAL A 223 1.21 3.15 1.15
CA VAL A 223 -0.23 3.39 1.30
C VAL A 223 -0.93 3.54 -0.05
N PHE A 224 -0.39 4.32 -0.97
CA PHE A 224 -1.08 4.62 -2.23
C PHE A 224 -1.03 3.45 -3.21
N ALA A 225 0.07 2.69 -3.27
CA ALA A 225 0.21 1.54 -4.17
C ALA A 225 -0.77 0.38 -3.85
N ARG A 226 -1.47 0.42 -2.71
CA ARG A 226 -2.50 -0.55 -2.30
C ARG A 226 -3.93 0.00 -2.33
N CYS A 227 -4.11 1.25 -2.74
CA CYS A 227 -5.43 1.86 -2.85
C CYS A 227 -6.17 1.36 -4.10
N ASP A 228 -7.48 1.54 -4.10
CA ASP A 228 -8.31 1.30 -5.27
C ASP A 228 -7.95 2.27 -6.41
N ALA A 229 -8.17 1.84 -7.65
CA ALA A 229 -7.74 2.56 -8.84
C ALA A 229 -8.27 4.00 -8.91
N ASP A 230 -9.54 4.23 -8.53
CA ASP A 230 -10.14 5.58 -8.52
C ASP A 230 -9.42 6.53 -7.55
N VAL A 231 -8.96 6.00 -6.42
CA VAL A 231 -8.21 6.75 -5.41
C VAL A 231 -6.79 7.05 -5.90
N ILE A 232 -6.12 6.08 -6.53
CA ILE A 232 -4.78 6.29 -7.09
C ILE A 232 -4.81 7.34 -8.20
N VAL A 233 -5.79 7.29 -9.11
CA VAL A 233 -5.98 8.30 -10.17
C VAL A 233 -6.10 9.68 -9.55
N ALA A 234 -6.99 9.87 -8.58
CA ALA A 234 -7.24 11.16 -7.96
C ALA A 234 -6.01 11.71 -7.21
N ILE A 235 -5.27 10.85 -6.48
CA ILE A 235 -4.03 11.27 -5.81
C ILE A 235 -2.93 11.58 -6.82
N GLY A 236 -2.81 10.77 -7.87
CA GLY A 236 -1.88 10.98 -8.97
C GLY A 236 -2.09 12.34 -9.63
N ASP A 237 -3.33 12.66 -10.01
CA ASP A 237 -3.67 13.95 -10.59
C ASP A 237 -3.27 15.11 -9.65
N ILE A 238 -3.59 15.02 -8.35
CA ILE A 238 -3.19 16.04 -7.37
C ILE A 238 -1.66 16.15 -7.25
N LEU A 239 -0.93 15.03 -7.23
CA LEU A 239 0.52 14.99 -7.15
C LEU A 239 1.17 15.68 -8.35
N PHE A 240 0.74 15.36 -9.56
CA PHE A 240 1.31 15.93 -10.79
C PHE A 240 0.80 17.36 -11.09
N ASP A 241 -0.38 17.75 -10.58
CA ASP A 241 -0.86 19.13 -10.66
C ASP A 241 -0.11 20.09 -9.72
N THR A 242 0.38 19.57 -8.58
CA THR A 242 0.99 20.40 -7.53
C THR A 242 2.52 20.28 -7.45
N GLY A 243 3.08 19.16 -7.89
CA GLY A 243 4.52 18.90 -7.90
C GLY A 243 5.20 19.42 -9.16
N SER A 244 6.37 20.03 -8.99
CA SER A 244 7.25 20.39 -10.10
C SER A 244 7.94 19.15 -10.68
N PRO A 245 8.42 19.20 -11.95
CA PRO A 245 9.17 18.08 -12.54
C PRO A 245 10.38 17.63 -11.71
N ASP A 246 11.10 18.56 -11.08
CA ASP A 246 12.26 18.26 -10.24
C ASP A 246 11.85 17.53 -8.94
N GLU A 247 10.72 17.89 -8.34
CA GLU A 247 10.19 17.20 -7.16
C GLU A 247 9.70 15.79 -7.49
N ILE A 248 9.09 15.60 -8.65
CA ILE A 248 8.72 14.27 -9.13
C ILE A 248 9.98 13.43 -9.40
N ALA A 249 11.01 14.01 -10.00
CA ALA A 249 12.28 13.33 -10.23
C ALA A 249 12.95 12.92 -8.91
N ASP A 250 12.95 13.80 -7.90
CA ASP A 250 13.47 13.52 -6.56
C ASP A 250 12.69 12.39 -5.87
N LEU A 251 11.35 12.36 -6.00
CA LEU A 251 10.53 11.25 -5.49
C LEU A 251 10.88 9.92 -6.16
N VAL A 252 10.92 9.88 -7.50
CA VAL A 252 11.26 8.67 -8.27
C VAL A 252 12.67 8.19 -7.92
N GLY A 253 13.64 9.11 -7.85
CA GLY A 253 15.01 8.79 -7.45
C GLY A 253 15.09 8.22 -6.03
N ALA A 254 14.34 8.79 -5.08
CA ALA A 254 14.28 8.27 -3.71
C ALA A 254 13.69 6.86 -3.64
N PHE A 255 12.67 6.55 -4.45
CA PHE A 255 12.05 5.22 -4.49
C PHE A 255 12.96 4.17 -5.14
N ILE A 256 13.66 4.52 -6.22
CA ILE A 256 14.65 3.63 -6.84
C ILE A 256 15.79 3.34 -5.86
N ALA A 257 16.30 4.37 -5.18
CA ALA A 257 17.40 4.23 -4.23
C ALA A 257 17.07 3.37 -3.00
N ASP A 258 15.78 3.13 -2.71
CA ASP A 258 15.32 2.30 -1.59
C ASP A 258 14.56 1.04 -2.01
N ASP A 259 14.76 0.60 -3.26
CA ASP A 259 14.22 -0.66 -3.81
C ASP A 259 12.68 -0.74 -3.77
N ALA A 260 12.01 0.40 -3.93
CA ALA A 260 10.55 0.53 -3.95
C ALA A 260 9.97 0.62 -5.37
N VAL A 261 10.72 0.12 -6.35
CA VAL A 261 10.35 0.14 -7.77
C VAL A 261 9.08 -0.69 -8.03
N PRO A 262 8.89 -1.89 -7.46
CA PRO A 262 7.66 -2.66 -7.65
C PRO A 262 6.40 -1.89 -7.24
N GLU A 263 6.41 -1.23 -6.07
CA GLU A 263 5.30 -0.39 -5.60
C GLU A 263 5.11 0.85 -6.46
N THR A 264 6.21 1.45 -6.93
CA THR A 264 6.16 2.58 -7.86
C THR A 264 5.46 2.18 -9.15
N LEU A 265 5.78 1.02 -9.74
CA LEU A 265 5.13 0.55 -10.96
C LEU A 265 3.64 0.24 -10.74
N ARG A 266 3.26 -0.34 -9.59
CA ARG A 266 1.83 -0.53 -9.26
C ARG A 266 1.06 0.79 -9.20
N PHE A 267 1.66 1.81 -8.59
CA PHE A 267 1.08 3.15 -8.52
C PHE A 267 0.99 3.79 -9.93
N VAL A 268 2.08 3.75 -10.69
CA VAL A 268 2.16 4.29 -12.06
C VAL A 268 1.13 3.65 -12.99
N GLY A 269 0.94 2.33 -12.90
CA GLY A 269 -0.01 1.59 -13.74
C GLY A 269 -1.49 1.96 -13.54
N GLN A 270 -1.80 2.80 -12.56
CA GLN A 270 -3.16 3.29 -12.26
C GLN A 270 -3.28 4.81 -12.43
N LEU A 271 -2.22 5.50 -12.87
CA LEU A 271 -2.26 6.94 -13.10
C LEU A 271 -3.18 7.30 -14.28
N SER A 272 -3.71 8.53 -14.26
CA SER A 272 -4.43 9.08 -15.40
C SER A 272 -3.52 9.22 -16.62
N PRO A 273 -4.06 9.26 -17.85
CA PRO A 273 -3.27 9.53 -19.04
C PRO A 273 -2.44 10.82 -18.95
N SER A 274 -3.01 11.90 -18.40
CA SER A 274 -2.30 13.17 -18.22
C SER A 274 -1.13 13.08 -17.24
N ALA A 275 -1.31 12.38 -16.12
CA ALA A 275 -0.23 12.16 -15.15
C ALA A 275 0.87 11.27 -15.74
N LEU A 276 0.51 10.25 -16.52
CA LEU A 276 1.46 9.41 -17.23
C LEU A 276 2.25 10.19 -18.29
N ASP A 277 1.60 11.07 -19.06
CA ASP A 277 2.26 11.92 -20.05
C ASP A 277 3.27 12.87 -19.38
N LEU A 278 2.90 13.46 -18.23
CA LEU A 278 3.81 14.31 -17.45
C LEU A 278 5.00 13.52 -16.89
N LEU A 279 4.77 12.29 -16.40
CA LEU A 279 5.84 11.43 -15.92
C LEU A 279 6.75 10.98 -17.07
N ALA A 280 6.19 10.56 -18.20
CA ALA A 280 6.94 10.11 -19.37
C ALA A 280 7.80 11.22 -19.98
N ALA A 281 7.37 12.49 -19.87
CA ALA A 281 8.14 13.65 -20.28
C ALA A 281 9.22 14.07 -19.25
N ASN A 282 9.22 13.49 -18.05
CA ASN A 282 10.20 13.83 -17.02
C ASN A 282 11.57 13.22 -17.35
N PRO A 283 12.67 14.00 -17.34
CA PRO A 283 14.02 13.52 -17.65
C PRO A 283 14.47 12.29 -16.86
N ILE A 284 13.98 12.11 -15.62
CA ILE A 284 14.31 10.96 -14.78
C ILE A 284 13.97 9.62 -15.45
N THR A 285 12.95 9.57 -16.30
CA THR A 285 12.51 8.35 -17.02
C THR A 285 13.46 7.95 -18.14
N ALA A 286 14.25 8.90 -18.66
CA ALA A 286 15.23 8.64 -19.70
C ALA A 286 16.59 8.20 -19.13
N GLU A 287 16.83 8.33 -17.83
CA GLU A 287 18.07 7.90 -17.20
C GLU A 287 18.27 6.38 -17.34
N ALA A 288 19.51 5.96 -17.63
CA ALA A 288 19.82 4.54 -17.83
C ALA A 288 19.56 3.72 -16.55
N THR A 289 19.90 4.28 -15.39
CA THR A 289 19.65 3.68 -14.07
C THR A 289 18.17 3.49 -13.79
N THR A 290 17.32 4.46 -14.18
CA THR A 290 15.87 4.34 -14.03
C THR A 290 15.30 3.25 -14.93
N VAL A 291 15.69 3.24 -16.21
CA VAL A 291 15.24 2.21 -17.17
C VAL A 291 15.62 0.81 -16.68
N GLU A 292 16.88 0.63 -16.25
CA GLU A 292 17.36 -0.63 -15.69
C GLU A 292 16.56 -1.05 -14.45
N ALA A 293 16.33 -0.12 -13.52
CA ALA A 293 15.59 -0.39 -12.29
C ALA A 293 14.14 -0.83 -12.57
N ILE A 294 13.41 -0.12 -13.43
CA ILE A 294 12.01 -0.46 -13.76
C ILE A 294 11.87 -1.76 -14.55
N THR A 295 12.85 -2.10 -15.41
CA THR A 295 12.83 -3.38 -16.13
C THR A 295 13.20 -4.54 -15.22
N ASN A 296 14.21 -4.38 -14.36
CA ASN A 296 14.61 -5.44 -13.42
C ASN A 296 13.49 -5.75 -12.42
N ALA A 297 12.66 -4.77 -12.06
CA ALA A 297 11.55 -4.97 -11.14
C ALA A 297 10.45 -5.90 -11.69
N VAL A 298 10.28 -6.00 -13.01
CA VAL A 298 9.26 -6.87 -13.63
C VAL A 298 9.82 -8.22 -14.09
N ASP A 299 11.14 -8.40 -14.10
CA ASP A 299 11.78 -9.67 -14.47
C ASP A 299 11.43 -10.77 -13.44
N GLY A 300 10.87 -11.88 -13.90
CA GLY A 300 10.30 -12.93 -13.05
C GLY A 300 9.03 -12.55 -12.26
N SER A 301 8.46 -11.35 -12.48
CA SER A 301 7.26 -10.88 -11.78
C SER A 301 5.99 -11.39 -12.44
N ALA A 302 5.13 -12.05 -11.66
CA ALA A 302 3.78 -12.45 -12.07
C ALA A 302 2.71 -11.37 -11.78
N ASP A 303 3.12 -10.17 -11.34
CA ASP A 303 2.21 -9.10 -10.93
C ASP A 303 1.80 -8.23 -12.12
N ALA A 304 0.57 -8.43 -12.58
CA ALA A 304 0.00 -7.68 -13.70
C ALA A 304 0.01 -6.15 -13.49
N ALA A 305 -0.07 -5.66 -12.25
CA ALA A 305 -0.08 -4.23 -11.98
C ALA A 305 1.30 -3.58 -12.21
N GLN A 306 2.38 -4.31 -11.93
CA GLN A 306 3.74 -3.85 -12.21
C GLN A 306 4.00 -3.79 -13.72
N TRP A 307 3.59 -4.85 -14.44
CA TRP A 307 3.67 -4.88 -15.90
C TRP A 307 2.87 -3.78 -16.56
N ARG A 308 1.64 -3.50 -16.08
CA ARG A 308 0.85 -2.36 -16.54
C ARG A 308 1.61 -1.05 -16.36
N GLY A 309 2.18 -0.81 -15.18
CA GLY A 309 2.97 0.39 -14.90
C GLY A 309 4.14 0.58 -15.86
N LEU A 310 4.91 -0.47 -16.11
CA LEU A 310 6.04 -0.42 -17.05
C LEU A 310 5.56 -0.13 -18.47
N LEU A 311 4.59 -0.90 -18.97
CA LEU A 311 4.19 -0.86 -20.37
C LEU A 311 3.43 0.44 -20.72
N GLU A 312 2.52 0.89 -19.85
CA GLU A 312 1.78 2.15 -20.05
C GLU A 312 2.72 3.36 -20.00
N LEU A 313 3.72 3.36 -19.10
CA LEU A 313 4.75 4.39 -19.07
C LEU A 313 5.60 4.34 -20.35
N ALA A 314 6.11 3.16 -20.70
CA ALA A 314 7.00 2.98 -21.86
C ALA A 314 6.34 3.42 -23.17
N GLU A 315 5.05 3.12 -23.38
CA GLU A 315 4.30 3.54 -24.57
C GLU A 315 4.29 5.07 -24.75
N ARG A 316 4.33 5.84 -23.66
CA ARG A 316 4.26 7.31 -23.68
C ARG A 316 5.62 8.00 -23.70
N THR A 317 6.69 7.27 -23.43
CA THR A 317 8.05 7.82 -23.46
C THR A 317 8.54 8.06 -24.90
N GLU A 318 9.61 8.84 -25.03
CA GLU A 318 10.29 8.99 -26.32
C GLU A 318 10.75 7.63 -26.88
N ALA A 319 10.76 7.49 -28.20
CA ALA A 319 11.09 6.23 -28.88
C ALA A 319 12.44 5.62 -28.46
N GLY A 320 13.41 6.44 -28.07
CA GLY A 320 14.71 5.97 -27.56
C GLY A 320 14.63 5.31 -26.18
N VAL A 321 13.72 5.75 -25.31
CA VAL A 321 13.45 5.14 -24.00
C VAL A 321 12.66 3.85 -24.19
N ALA A 322 11.56 3.90 -24.95
CA ALA A 322 10.74 2.73 -25.27
C ALA A 322 11.56 1.60 -25.91
N ARG A 323 12.48 1.93 -26.84
CA ARG A 323 13.41 0.97 -27.45
C ARG A 323 14.33 0.31 -26.42
N ARG A 324 14.86 1.06 -25.44
CA ARG A 324 15.71 0.50 -24.38
C ARG A 324 14.91 -0.45 -23.48
N ILE A 325 13.68 -0.09 -23.14
CA ILE A 325 12.78 -0.94 -22.35
C ILE A 325 12.45 -2.24 -23.12
N GLY A 326 12.04 -2.14 -24.38
CA GLY A 326 11.79 -3.31 -25.23
C GLY A 326 13.03 -4.18 -25.43
N GLY A 327 14.21 -3.56 -25.55
CA GLY A 327 15.49 -4.24 -25.57
C GLY A 327 15.78 -5.02 -24.28
N ALA A 328 15.55 -4.42 -23.12
CA ALA A 328 15.71 -5.08 -21.82
C ALA A 328 14.76 -6.29 -21.66
N ILE A 329 13.47 -6.11 -22.00
CA ILE A 329 12.47 -7.19 -21.97
C ILE A 329 12.92 -8.38 -22.83
N SER A 330 13.54 -8.13 -24.00
CA SER A 330 14.02 -9.22 -24.88
C SER A 330 15.12 -10.12 -24.28
N HIS A 331 15.69 -9.75 -23.14
CA HIS A 331 16.71 -10.51 -22.43
C HIS A 331 16.18 -11.27 -21.21
N PHE A 332 14.89 -11.12 -20.87
CA PHE A 332 14.29 -11.91 -19.80
C PHE A 332 14.28 -13.40 -20.16
N ASP A 333 14.22 -14.24 -19.13
CA ASP A 333 14.17 -15.68 -19.36
C ASP A 333 12.87 -16.09 -20.08
N THR A 334 12.92 -17.25 -20.75
CA THR A 334 11.78 -17.77 -21.51
C THR A 334 10.55 -17.96 -20.62
N VAL A 335 10.73 -18.28 -19.34
CA VAL A 335 9.63 -18.49 -18.39
C VAL A 335 8.85 -17.19 -18.19
N THR A 336 9.55 -16.08 -17.95
CA THR A 336 8.99 -14.74 -17.77
C THR A 336 8.32 -14.27 -19.05
N LEU A 337 8.97 -14.44 -20.21
CA LEU A 337 8.41 -14.06 -21.50
C LEU A 337 7.14 -14.85 -21.85
N THR A 338 7.04 -16.13 -21.47
CA THR A 338 5.81 -16.92 -21.66
C THR A 338 4.73 -16.51 -20.66
N GLN A 339 5.07 -16.25 -19.40
CA GLN A 339 4.11 -15.78 -18.39
C GLN A 339 3.50 -14.42 -18.76
N LEU A 340 4.29 -13.53 -19.36
CA LEU A 340 3.84 -12.22 -19.84
C LEU A 340 2.64 -12.32 -20.78
N LEU A 341 2.54 -13.38 -21.59
CA LEU A 341 1.39 -13.57 -22.49
C LEU A 341 0.10 -13.82 -21.72
N GLY A 342 0.15 -14.68 -20.71
CA GLY A 342 -0.99 -14.93 -19.82
C GLY A 342 -1.43 -13.66 -19.08
N LEU A 343 -0.46 -12.83 -18.66
CA LEU A 343 -0.73 -11.52 -18.06
C LEU A 343 -1.33 -10.54 -19.09
N ALA A 344 -0.80 -10.50 -20.31
CA ALA A 344 -1.30 -9.63 -21.37
C ALA A 344 -2.75 -9.91 -21.73
N SER A 345 -3.14 -11.19 -21.78
CA SER A 345 -4.52 -11.60 -22.01
C SER A 345 -5.41 -11.28 -20.81
N THR A 346 -5.01 -11.66 -19.60
CA THR A 346 -5.85 -11.52 -18.39
C THR A 346 -6.02 -10.08 -17.94
N ALA A 347 -4.98 -9.26 -18.09
CA ALA A 347 -4.95 -7.87 -17.62
C ALA A 347 -5.08 -6.84 -18.75
N HIS A 348 -5.41 -7.29 -19.96
CA HIS A 348 -5.60 -6.48 -21.17
C HIS A 348 -4.38 -5.61 -21.55
N LEU A 349 -3.17 -6.18 -21.45
CA LEU A 349 -1.91 -5.47 -21.71
C LEU A 349 -1.36 -5.70 -23.12
N TRP A 350 -2.09 -6.38 -24.01
CA TRP A 350 -1.67 -6.60 -25.40
C TRP A 350 -1.35 -5.31 -26.16
N PRO A 351 -2.19 -4.26 -26.14
CA PRO A 351 -1.89 -3.02 -26.85
C PRO A 351 -0.58 -2.34 -26.41
N PRO A 352 -0.37 -2.03 -25.11
CA PRO A 352 0.87 -1.38 -24.69
C PRO A 352 2.09 -2.30 -24.84
N LEU A 353 1.95 -3.62 -24.64
CA LEU A 353 3.03 -4.59 -24.91
C LEU A 353 3.51 -4.53 -26.36
N LEU A 354 2.60 -4.70 -27.33
CA LEU A 354 2.98 -4.77 -28.73
C LEU A 354 3.50 -3.43 -29.25
N LYS A 355 2.99 -2.30 -28.75
CA LYS A 355 3.52 -0.97 -29.09
C LYS A 355 4.94 -0.76 -28.58
N VAL A 356 5.25 -1.20 -27.36
CA VAL A 356 6.64 -1.15 -26.84
C VAL A 356 7.55 -2.04 -27.68
N LEU A 357 7.15 -3.27 -27.99
CA LEU A 357 7.93 -4.18 -28.84
C LEU A 357 8.13 -3.66 -30.27
N ALA A 358 7.14 -2.93 -30.80
CA ALA A 358 7.24 -2.30 -32.12
C ALA A 358 8.33 -1.21 -32.19
N THR A 359 8.73 -0.64 -31.05
CA THR A 359 9.86 0.30 -30.98
C THR A 359 11.22 -0.36 -30.77
N ALA A 360 11.22 -1.64 -30.36
CA ALA A 360 12.43 -2.41 -30.10
C ALA A 360 13.20 -2.71 -31.40
N GLU A 361 14.50 -2.96 -31.28
CA GLU A 361 15.33 -3.31 -32.43
C GLU A 361 14.93 -4.69 -33.01
N PRO A 362 15.14 -4.93 -34.31
CA PRO A 362 14.80 -6.22 -34.94
C PRO A 362 15.40 -7.44 -34.23
N ASP A 363 16.61 -7.35 -33.69
CA ASP A 363 17.26 -8.43 -32.94
C ASP A 363 16.53 -8.73 -31.63
N ALA A 364 16.03 -7.71 -30.94
CA ALA A 364 15.24 -7.86 -29.73
C ALA A 364 13.87 -8.50 -30.02
N GLN A 365 13.22 -8.06 -31.10
CA GLN A 365 11.99 -8.67 -31.59
C GLN A 365 12.19 -10.15 -31.95
N SER A 366 13.32 -10.47 -32.59
CA SER A 366 13.65 -11.84 -33.01
C SER A 366 13.85 -12.77 -31.80
N ARG A 367 14.55 -12.33 -30.75
CA ARG A 367 14.72 -13.12 -29.51
C ARG A 367 13.40 -13.43 -28.82
N ILE A 368 12.49 -12.46 -28.79
CA ILE A 368 11.14 -12.65 -28.22
C ILE A 368 10.35 -13.63 -29.08
N GLY A 369 10.35 -13.46 -30.41
CA GLY A 369 9.67 -14.36 -31.33
C GLY A 369 10.23 -15.79 -31.29
N GLU A 370 11.55 -15.96 -31.14
CA GLU A 370 12.18 -17.27 -30.90
C GLU A 370 11.67 -17.92 -29.62
N SER A 371 11.59 -17.15 -28.52
CA SER A 371 11.05 -17.64 -27.24
C SER A 371 9.59 -18.04 -27.35
N TRP A 372 8.80 -17.31 -28.13
CA TRP A 372 7.37 -17.57 -28.35
C TRP A 372 7.11 -18.59 -29.47
N SER A 373 8.10 -18.97 -30.27
CA SER A 373 7.92 -19.97 -31.36
C SER A 373 7.59 -21.37 -30.82
N ALA A 374 8.02 -21.67 -29.60
CA ALA A 374 7.73 -22.92 -28.89
C ALA A 374 6.29 -23.04 -28.36
N LEU A 375 5.48 -21.98 -28.49
CA LEU A 375 4.10 -21.97 -28.02
C LEU A 375 3.16 -22.76 -28.95
N PRO A 376 2.01 -23.24 -28.41
CA PRO A 376 0.96 -23.85 -29.21
C PRO A 376 0.55 -22.96 -30.39
N VAL A 377 0.21 -23.58 -31.53
CA VAL A 377 -0.20 -22.88 -32.77
C VAL A 377 -1.33 -21.87 -32.51
N LEU A 378 -2.26 -22.20 -31.60
CA LEU A 378 -3.38 -21.33 -31.25
C LEU A 378 -2.91 -20.02 -30.60
N GLU A 379 -2.00 -20.09 -29.62
CA GLU A 379 -1.44 -18.91 -28.93
C GLU A 379 -0.60 -18.05 -29.88
N ARG A 380 0.14 -18.68 -30.80
CA ARG A 380 0.86 -17.95 -31.85
C ARG A 380 -0.08 -17.21 -32.81
N GLY A 381 -1.21 -17.84 -33.16
CA GLY A 381 -2.26 -17.22 -33.95
C GLY A 381 -2.92 -16.03 -33.24
N GLU A 382 -3.11 -16.11 -31.92
CA GLU A 382 -3.63 -14.99 -31.10
C GLU A 382 -2.66 -13.79 -31.11
N ILE A 383 -1.35 -14.04 -30.99
CA ILE A 383 -0.32 -13.00 -31.11
C ILE A 383 -0.42 -12.31 -32.49
N GLU A 384 -0.42 -13.09 -33.57
CA GLU A 384 -0.52 -12.55 -34.94
C GLU A 384 -1.82 -11.75 -35.15
N GLN A 385 -2.93 -12.23 -34.59
CA GLN A 385 -4.20 -11.51 -34.64
C GLN A 385 -4.10 -10.16 -33.92
N HIS A 386 -3.57 -10.11 -32.70
CA HIS A 386 -3.39 -8.86 -31.96
C HIS A 386 -2.47 -7.87 -32.69
N ILE A 387 -1.41 -8.35 -33.33
CA ILE A 387 -0.51 -7.52 -34.18
C ILE A 387 -1.30 -6.95 -35.36
N GLY A 388 -2.12 -7.78 -36.01
CA GLY A 388 -2.98 -7.39 -37.13
C GLY A 388 -4.01 -6.34 -36.73
N ASP A 389 -4.74 -6.57 -35.64
CA ASP A 389 -5.80 -5.68 -35.13
C ASP A 389 -5.27 -4.30 -34.73
N LEU A 390 -4.02 -4.21 -34.27
CA LEU A 390 -3.35 -2.96 -33.92
C LEU A 390 -2.62 -2.30 -35.11
N GLY A 391 -2.57 -2.95 -36.27
CA GLY A 391 -1.89 -2.44 -37.46
C GLY A 391 -0.36 -2.41 -37.35
N LEU A 392 0.23 -3.28 -36.53
CA LEU A 392 1.68 -3.28 -36.22
C LEU A 392 2.51 -4.24 -37.09
N ASN A 393 1.94 -4.81 -38.16
CA ASN A 393 2.58 -5.83 -38.99
C ASN A 393 3.96 -5.42 -39.54
N GLU A 394 4.09 -4.18 -40.05
CA GLU A 394 5.36 -3.68 -40.59
C GLU A 394 6.39 -3.44 -39.48
N ALA A 395 5.96 -2.94 -38.33
CA ALA A 395 6.84 -2.62 -37.22
C ALA A 395 7.33 -3.87 -36.46
N LEU A 396 6.56 -4.96 -36.48
CA LEU A 396 6.85 -6.21 -35.78
C LEU A 396 7.25 -7.35 -36.73
N THR A 397 7.73 -7.04 -37.93
CA THR A 397 8.07 -8.04 -38.96
C THR A 397 9.08 -9.08 -38.46
N ALA A 398 10.10 -8.68 -37.70
CA ALA A 398 11.12 -9.60 -37.19
C ALA A 398 10.55 -10.59 -36.15
N LEU A 399 9.63 -10.10 -35.29
CA LEU A 399 8.92 -10.94 -34.32
C LEU A 399 8.04 -11.96 -35.05
N THR A 400 7.22 -11.52 -36.01
CA THR A 400 6.31 -12.43 -36.74
C THR A 400 7.09 -13.47 -37.55
N ALA A 401 8.21 -13.07 -38.17
CA ALA A 401 9.05 -13.99 -38.94
C ALA A 401 9.63 -15.10 -38.06
N THR A 402 10.09 -14.77 -36.85
CA THR A 402 10.68 -15.75 -35.91
C THR A 402 9.62 -16.57 -35.19
N LEU A 403 8.43 -16.02 -34.91
CA LEU A 403 7.29 -16.73 -34.35
C LEU A 403 6.83 -17.92 -35.23
N GLN A 404 7.03 -17.80 -36.55
CA GLN A 404 6.68 -18.82 -37.55
C GLN A 404 7.78 -19.87 -37.77
N LEU A 405 8.97 -19.70 -37.18
CA LEU A 405 10.05 -20.70 -37.25
C LEU A 405 9.71 -21.91 -36.38
N THR A 406 8.90 -22.82 -36.92
CA THR A 406 8.74 -24.17 -36.37
C THR A 406 10.07 -24.93 -36.41
N GLN A 407 10.50 -25.44 -35.25
CA GLN A 407 11.25 -26.70 -35.17
C GLN A 407 10.31 -27.84 -34.79
#